data_AF-A0A026W361-F1
#
_entry.id   AF-A0A026W361-F1
#
_cell.length_a   1.000
_cell.length_b   1.000
_cell.length_c   1.000
_cell.angle_alpha   90.00
_cell.angle_beta   90.00
_cell.angle_gamma   90.00
#
_symmetry.space_group_name_H-M   'P 1'
#
loop_
_entity.id
_entity.type
_entity.pdbx_description
1 polymer ?
#
loop_
_entity_poly.entity_id
_entity_poly.type
_entity_poly.pdbx_seq_one_letter_code
_entity_poly.pdbx_strand_id
1 'polypeptide(L)'
;MVRRKREPTSFSERMRNEKGKRSEKRTTVLVDKRKRKSRVLQEIKHLRKTTHFLIPKMPFARVVREIFLEIFPRQDIRRIQATALEALQEATEMYIVQFFEDSVLLALHAKRVTLMRNDMILMRRLRGRDDIINR
;
A
#
# COMPACT_ATOMS: atom_id res chain seq x y z
N MET A 1 -26.66 72.19 -15.73
CA MET A 1 -25.98 70.99 -15.18
C MET A 1 -25.12 71.39 -13.99
N VAL A 2 -25.60 71.21 -12.76
CA VAL A 2 -24.86 71.58 -11.54
C VAL A 2 -24.02 70.38 -11.10
N ARG A 3 -22.70 70.42 -11.36
CA ARG A 3 -21.75 69.45 -10.80
C ARG A 3 -21.55 69.76 -9.32
N ARG A 4 -22.22 69.02 -8.43
CA ARG A 4 -21.93 69.06 -6.99
C ARG A 4 -20.51 68.54 -6.74
N LYS A 5 -19.68 69.36 -6.10
CA LYS A 5 -18.34 69.00 -5.63
C LYS A 5 -18.50 67.93 -4.53
N ARG A 6 -17.80 66.80 -4.64
CA ARG A 6 -17.86 65.74 -3.62
C ARG A 6 -17.15 66.23 -2.35
N GLU A 7 -17.79 66.05 -1.20
CA GLU A 7 -17.19 66.34 0.09
C GLU A 7 -16.04 65.36 0.39
N PRO A 8 -14.95 65.84 1.03
CA PRO A 8 -13.82 65.00 1.39
C PRO A 8 -14.23 64.04 2.51
N THR A 9 -14.27 62.74 2.19
CA THR A 9 -14.45 61.69 3.20
C THR A 9 -13.30 61.70 4.19
N SER A 10 -13.63 61.62 5.48
CA SER A 10 -12.62 61.65 6.55
C SER A 10 -11.71 60.42 6.46
N PHE A 11 -10.43 60.56 6.86
CA PHE A 11 -9.48 59.45 6.87
C PHE A 11 -10.00 58.24 7.67
N SER A 12 -10.78 58.51 8.72
CA SER A 12 -11.42 57.51 9.55
C SER A 12 -12.50 56.69 8.82
N GLU A 13 -13.27 57.33 7.92
CA GLU A 13 -14.29 56.66 7.10
C GLU A 13 -13.66 55.82 5.99
N ARG A 14 -12.54 56.27 5.40
CA ARG A 14 -11.77 55.46 4.44
C ARG A 14 -11.22 54.19 5.09
N MET A 15 -10.66 54.32 6.29
CA MET A 15 -10.17 53.18 7.09
C MET A 15 -11.29 52.20 7.48
N ARG A 16 -12.49 52.69 7.82
CA ARG A 16 -13.66 51.82 8.09
C ARG A 16 -14.14 51.08 6.84
N ASN A 17 -14.20 51.75 5.68
CA ASN A 17 -14.61 51.12 4.42
C ASN A 17 -13.57 50.12 3.87
N GLU A 18 -12.27 50.35 4.11
CA GLU A 18 -11.21 49.38 3.77
C GLU A 18 -11.23 48.14 4.66
N LYS A 19 -11.54 48.29 5.95
CA LYS A 19 -11.71 47.17 6.88
C LYS A 19 -12.95 46.31 6.53
N GLY A 20 -14.05 46.93 6.09
CA GLY A 20 -15.25 46.22 5.62
C GLY A 20 -14.99 45.37 4.37
N LYS A 21 -14.23 45.89 3.39
CA LYS A 21 -13.90 45.17 2.15
C LYS A 21 -12.87 44.05 2.30
N ARG A 22 -12.04 44.06 3.35
CA ARG A 22 -11.07 42.98 3.61
C ARG A 22 -11.72 41.71 4.17
N SER A 23 -12.94 41.80 4.71
CA SER A 23 -13.67 40.67 5.29
C SER A 23 -14.25 39.71 4.24
N GLU A 24 -14.60 40.18 3.05
CA GLU A 24 -15.28 39.36 2.02
C GLU A 24 -14.34 38.56 1.11
N LYS A 25 -13.03 38.76 1.19
CA LYS A 25 -12.05 38.02 0.36
C LYS A 25 -11.36 36.89 1.10
N ARG A 26 -12.07 36.18 1.98
CA ARG A 26 -11.70 34.78 2.25
C ARG A 26 -12.16 33.98 1.04
N THR A 27 -11.30 33.89 0.03
CA THR A 27 -11.39 32.78 -0.92
C THR A 27 -11.35 31.51 -0.08
N THR A 28 -12.51 30.92 0.17
CA THR A 28 -12.58 29.54 0.59
C THR A 28 -11.98 28.77 -0.57
N VAL A 29 -10.69 28.45 -0.46
CA VAL A 29 -10.09 27.44 -1.29
C VAL A 29 -10.91 26.20 -0.99
N LEU A 30 -11.94 25.95 -1.80
CA LEU A 30 -12.57 24.66 -1.92
C LEU A 30 -11.45 23.78 -2.45
N VAL A 31 -10.63 23.26 -1.52
CA VAL A 31 -9.70 22.19 -1.82
C VAL A 31 -10.61 21.10 -2.32
N ASP A 32 -10.61 20.94 -3.64
CA ASP A 32 -11.26 19.85 -4.33
C ASP A 32 -10.61 18.59 -3.75
N LYS A 33 -11.21 18.06 -2.67
CA LYS A 33 -10.91 16.74 -2.12
C LYS A 33 -11.42 15.77 -3.18
N ARG A 34 -10.78 15.75 -4.35
CA ARG A 34 -10.86 14.64 -5.28
C ARG A 34 -10.57 13.45 -4.41
N LYS A 35 -11.60 12.63 -4.16
CA LYS A 35 -11.46 11.33 -3.52
C LYS A 35 -10.32 10.67 -4.27
N ARG A 36 -9.12 10.63 -3.67
CA ARG A 36 -8.00 9.88 -4.23
C ARG A 36 -8.59 8.50 -4.44
N LYS A 37 -8.85 8.11 -5.69
CA LYS A 37 -9.19 6.72 -6.00
C LYS A 37 -8.11 5.93 -5.28
N SER A 38 -8.50 5.10 -4.32
CA SER A 38 -7.53 4.40 -3.48
C SER A 38 -6.63 3.61 -4.41
N ARG A 39 -5.36 4.04 -4.55
CA ARG A 39 -4.38 3.40 -5.45
C ARG A 39 -4.31 1.91 -5.13
N VAL A 40 -4.49 1.56 -3.85
CA VAL A 40 -4.58 0.20 -3.32
C VAL A 40 -5.69 -0.63 -3.98
N LEU A 41 -6.90 -0.08 -4.17
CA LEU A 41 -7.98 -0.84 -4.81
C LEU A 41 -7.73 -1.08 -6.30
N GLN A 42 -7.04 -0.16 -6.97
CA GLN A 42 -6.63 -0.33 -8.37
C GLN A 42 -5.52 -1.39 -8.47
N GLU A 43 -4.57 -1.34 -7.55
CA GLU A 43 -3.47 -2.30 -7.42
C GLU A 43 -3.98 -3.72 -7.12
N ILE A 44 -4.90 -3.90 -6.17
CA ILE A 44 -5.53 -5.20 -5.89
C ILE A 44 -6.20 -5.76 -7.14
N LYS A 45 -6.95 -4.93 -7.88
CA LYS A 45 -7.61 -5.37 -9.13
C LYS A 45 -6.60 -5.75 -10.20
N HIS A 46 -5.50 -5.01 -10.31
CA HIS A 46 -4.44 -5.28 -11.27
C HIS A 46 -3.68 -6.57 -10.94
N LEU A 47 -3.23 -6.72 -9.69
CA LEU A 47 -2.49 -7.90 -9.21
C LEU A 47 -3.35 -9.18 -9.29
N ARG A 48 -4.64 -9.11 -9.01
CA ARG A 48 -5.56 -10.26 -9.17
C ARG A 48 -5.79 -10.67 -10.62
N LYS A 49 -5.61 -9.76 -11.58
CA LYS A 49 -5.82 -10.03 -13.01
C LYS A 49 -4.56 -10.58 -13.69
N THR A 50 -3.39 -10.31 -13.12
CA THR A 50 -2.10 -10.62 -13.73
C THR A 50 -1.42 -11.76 -12.98
N THR A 51 -0.54 -12.49 -13.66
CA THR A 51 0.11 -13.71 -13.12
C THR A 51 1.63 -13.65 -13.24
N HIS A 52 2.20 -12.43 -13.30
CA HIS A 52 3.65 -12.27 -13.34
C HIS A 52 4.24 -12.46 -11.94
N PHE A 53 5.49 -12.91 -11.88
CA PHE A 53 6.22 -13.02 -10.62
C PHE A 53 6.31 -11.67 -9.91
N LEU A 54 5.97 -11.66 -8.62
CA LEU A 54 6.01 -10.47 -7.77
C LEU A 54 7.37 -10.31 -7.10
N ILE A 55 8.08 -11.42 -6.83
CA ILE A 55 9.41 -11.39 -6.24
C ILE A 55 10.45 -11.25 -7.36
N PRO A 56 11.44 -10.35 -7.25
CA PRO A 56 12.50 -10.27 -8.24
C PRO A 56 13.31 -11.57 -8.32
N LYS A 57 13.46 -12.12 -9.53
CA LYS A 57 14.12 -13.42 -9.78
C LYS A 57 15.54 -13.53 -9.21
N MET A 58 16.35 -12.47 -9.32
CA MET A 58 17.76 -12.50 -8.89
C MET A 58 17.94 -12.63 -7.35
N PRO A 59 17.28 -11.80 -6.52
CA PRO A 59 17.23 -12.02 -5.07
C PRO A 59 16.71 -13.40 -4.68
N PHE A 60 15.62 -13.87 -5.29
CA PHE A 60 15.08 -15.21 -5.03
C PHE A 60 16.12 -16.30 -5.31
N ALA A 61 16.81 -16.22 -6.46
CA ALA A 61 17.88 -17.15 -6.82
C ALA A 61 19.02 -17.21 -5.80
N ARG A 62 19.39 -16.06 -5.21
CA ARG A 62 20.46 -15.98 -4.21
C ARG A 62 20.06 -16.70 -2.91
N VAL A 63 18.84 -16.43 -2.43
CA VAL A 63 18.29 -17.08 -1.23
C VAL A 63 18.18 -18.59 -1.42
N VAL A 64 17.66 -19.04 -2.56
CA VAL A 64 17.57 -20.46 -2.87
C VAL A 64 18.96 -21.13 -2.86
N ARG A 65 19.98 -20.49 -3.42
CA ARG A 65 21.36 -21.01 -3.39
C ARG A 65 21.92 -21.05 -1.97
N GLU A 66 21.67 -20.03 -1.15
CA GLU A 66 22.09 -19.99 0.25
C GLU A 66 21.51 -21.17 1.04
N ILE A 67 20.21 -21.42 0.89
CA ILE A 67 19.51 -22.56 1.51
C ILE A 67 20.07 -23.91 1.02
N PHE A 68 20.34 -24.04 -0.29
CA PHE A 68 20.95 -25.27 -0.82
C PHE A 68 22.33 -25.56 -0.23
N LEU A 69 23.16 -24.53 -0.03
CA LEU A 69 24.49 -24.69 0.58
C LEU A 69 24.39 -25.05 2.07
N GLU A 70 23.39 -24.54 2.78
CA GLU A 70 23.13 -24.88 4.18
C GLU A 70 22.66 -26.34 4.32
N ILE A 71 21.73 -26.79 3.48
CA ILE A 71 21.16 -28.15 3.55
C ILE A 71 22.12 -29.21 3.00
N PHE A 72 22.90 -28.88 1.96
CA PHE A 72 23.80 -29.82 1.28
C PHE A 72 25.26 -29.35 1.27
N PRO A 73 25.90 -29.18 2.45
CA PRO A 73 27.23 -28.57 2.56
C PRO A 73 28.36 -29.37 1.89
N ARG A 74 28.12 -30.66 1.59
CA ARG A 74 29.09 -31.54 0.93
C ARG A 74 28.88 -31.67 -0.57
N GLN A 75 27.79 -31.10 -1.11
CA GLN A 75 27.52 -31.12 -2.53
C GLN A 75 27.84 -29.75 -3.10
N ASP A 76 28.81 -29.70 -4.02
CA ASP A 76 29.18 -28.51 -4.77
C ASP A 76 28.08 -28.15 -5.79
N ILE A 77 26.91 -27.72 -5.31
CA ILE A 77 25.76 -27.32 -6.15
C ILE A 77 26.07 -25.96 -6.80
N ARG A 78 26.84 -26.00 -7.91
CA ARG A 78 27.25 -24.78 -8.63
C ARG A 78 26.17 -24.27 -9.58
N ARG A 79 25.32 -25.16 -10.10
CA ARG A 79 24.35 -24.85 -11.16
C ARG A 79 22.95 -25.33 -10.75
N ILE A 80 21.97 -24.46 -10.98
CA ILE A 80 20.54 -24.74 -10.81
C ILE A 80 19.91 -24.49 -12.18
N GLN A 81 19.04 -25.41 -12.62
CA GLN A 81 18.31 -25.23 -13.86
C GLN A 81 17.36 -24.03 -13.76
N ALA A 82 17.27 -23.22 -14.81
CA ALA A 82 16.41 -22.03 -14.81
C ALA A 82 14.93 -22.38 -14.56
N THR A 83 14.42 -23.43 -15.21
CA THR A 83 13.03 -23.90 -15.05
C THR A 83 12.75 -24.43 -13.64
N ALA A 84 13.74 -25.07 -12.99
CA ALA A 84 13.59 -25.52 -11.61
C ALA A 84 13.48 -24.33 -10.65
N LEU A 85 14.24 -23.26 -10.90
CA LEU A 85 14.15 -22.04 -10.10
C LEU A 85 12.80 -21.35 -10.30
N GLU A 86 12.28 -21.31 -11.53
CA GLU A 86 10.95 -20.75 -11.82
C GLU A 86 9.84 -21.55 -11.15
N ALA A 87 9.90 -22.88 -11.18
CA ALA A 87 8.93 -23.73 -10.50
C ALA A 87 8.96 -23.54 -8.97
N LEU A 88 10.16 -23.43 -8.37
CA LEU A 88 10.29 -23.11 -6.95
C LEU A 88 9.69 -21.75 -6.62
N GLN A 89 9.91 -20.75 -7.48
CA GLN A 89 9.38 -19.41 -7.27
C GLN A 89 7.84 -19.40 -7.38
N GLU A 90 7.28 -20.07 -8.38
CA GLU A 90 5.84 -20.19 -8.58
C GLU A 90 5.16 -20.84 -7.36
N ALA A 91 5.70 -21.98 -6.89
CA ALA A 91 5.18 -22.66 -5.70
C ALA A 91 5.28 -21.78 -4.44
N THR A 92 6.40 -21.06 -4.27
CA THR A 92 6.63 -20.19 -3.10
C THR A 92 5.68 -19.00 -3.09
N GLU A 93 5.53 -18.30 -4.21
CA GLU A 93 4.63 -17.15 -4.31
C GLU A 93 3.16 -17.57 -4.14
N MET A 94 2.75 -18.67 -4.77
CA MET A 94 1.41 -19.23 -4.60
C MET A 94 1.10 -19.51 -3.13
N TYR A 95 2.02 -20.17 -2.43
CA TYR A 95 1.86 -20.51 -1.03
C TYR A 95 1.73 -19.27 -0.14
N ILE A 96 2.58 -18.26 -0.35
CA ILE A 96 2.56 -17.02 0.42
C ILE A 96 1.26 -16.25 0.17
N VAL A 97 0.81 -16.17 -1.08
CA VAL A 97 -0.47 -15.51 -1.43
C VAL A 97 -1.62 -16.19 -0.72
N GLN A 98 -1.74 -17.52 -0.82
CA GLN A 98 -2.81 -18.28 -0.15
C GLN A 98 -2.77 -18.11 1.37
N PHE A 99 -1.56 -18.13 1.97
CA PHE A 99 -1.40 -17.91 3.41
C PHE A 99 -1.87 -16.51 3.85
N PHE A 100 -1.60 -15.48 3.05
CA PHE A 100 -2.08 -14.13 3.33
C PHE A 100 -3.58 -13.97 3.11
N GLU A 101 -4.17 -14.64 2.11
CA GLU A 101 -5.61 -14.65 1.90
C GLU A 101 -6.36 -15.18 3.13
N ASP A 102 -5.91 -16.32 3.66
CA ASP A 102 -6.50 -16.89 4.88
C ASP A 102 -6.26 -15.98 6.10
N SER A 103 -5.06 -15.41 6.23
CA SER A 103 -4.74 -14.48 7.32
C SER A 103 -5.61 -13.22 7.29
N VAL A 104 -6.02 -12.75 6.11
CA VAL A 104 -6.93 -11.60 5.97
C VAL A 104 -8.31 -11.93 6.53
N LEU A 105 -8.79 -13.18 6.38
CA LEU A 105 -10.05 -13.61 6.99
C LEU A 105 -10.00 -13.53 8.52
N LEU A 106 -8.85 -13.85 9.13
CA LEU A 106 -8.65 -13.72 10.58
C LEU A 106 -8.62 -12.25 11.03
N ALA A 107 -7.96 -11.37 10.27
CA ALA A 107 -8.00 -9.94 10.55
C ALA A 107 -9.44 -9.40 10.48
N LEU A 108 -10.22 -9.83 9.48
CA LEU A 108 -11.63 -9.47 9.33
C LEU A 108 -12.50 -10.03 10.47
N HIS A 109 -12.23 -11.28 10.89
CA HIS A 109 -12.89 -11.89 12.05
C HIS A 109 -12.68 -11.07 13.33
N ALA A 110 -11.49 -10.51 13.50
CA ALA A 110 -11.15 -9.58 14.59
C ALA A 110 -11.63 -8.13 14.36
N LYS A 111 -12.49 -7.87 13.36
CA LYS A 111 -13.01 -6.54 12.98
C LYS A 111 -11.93 -5.53 12.61
N ARG A 112 -10.78 -5.98 12.09
CA ARG A 112 -9.68 -5.15 11.59
C ARG A 112 -9.54 -5.26 10.08
N VAL A 113 -8.95 -4.24 9.47
CA VAL A 113 -8.57 -4.23 8.03
C VAL A 113 -7.07 -4.47 7.86
N THR A 114 -6.27 -4.15 8.88
CA THR A 114 -4.81 -4.31 8.87
C THR A 114 -4.42 -5.69 9.38
N LEU A 115 -3.66 -6.43 8.57
CA LEU A 115 -3.03 -7.68 8.97
C LEU A 115 -2.00 -7.45 10.07
N MET A 116 -1.97 -8.35 11.04
CA MET A 116 -1.02 -8.33 12.16
C MET A 116 -0.31 -9.66 12.31
N ARG A 117 0.81 -9.66 13.06
CA ARG A 117 1.57 -10.87 13.39
C ARG A 117 0.71 -11.95 14.05
N ASN A 118 -0.23 -11.55 14.91
CA ASN A 118 -1.11 -12.47 15.62
C ASN A 118 -2.05 -13.23 14.66
N ASP A 119 -2.48 -12.60 13.56
CA ASP A 119 -3.32 -13.25 12.54
C ASP A 119 -2.53 -14.38 11.86
N MET A 120 -1.27 -14.12 11.50
CA MET A 120 -0.38 -15.12 10.88
C MET A 120 -0.01 -16.26 11.84
N ILE A 121 0.27 -15.94 13.12
CA ILE A 121 0.56 -16.96 14.13
C ILE A 121 -0.67 -17.86 14.35
N LEU A 122 -1.86 -17.26 14.45
CA LEU A 122 -3.10 -18.01 14.59
C LEU A 122 -3.36 -18.85 13.33
N MET A 123 -3.18 -18.30 12.14
CA MET A 123 -3.34 -19.03 10.87
C MET A 123 -2.44 -20.25 10.82
N ARG A 124 -1.17 -20.08 11.17
CA ARG A 124 -0.21 -21.17 11.27
C ARG A 124 -0.68 -22.25 12.25
N ARG A 125 -1.25 -21.89 13.40
CA ARG A 125 -1.81 -22.88 14.34
C ARG A 125 -3.04 -23.61 13.78
N LEU A 126 -3.92 -22.90 13.07
CA LEU A 126 -5.15 -23.45 12.51
C LEU A 126 -4.88 -24.41 11.33
N ARG A 127 -3.85 -24.16 10.51
CA ARG A 127 -3.45 -25.08 9.43
C ARG A 127 -2.93 -26.43 9.95
N GLY A 128 -2.60 -26.55 11.23
CA GLY A 128 -2.20 -27.80 11.85
C GLY A 128 -0.77 -28.22 11.50
N ARG A 129 -0.34 -29.37 12.02
CA ARG A 129 1.04 -29.87 11.88
C ARG A 129 1.40 -30.35 10.47
N ASP A 130 0.40 -30.60 9.63
CA ASP A 130 0.58 -31.12 8.28
C ASP A 130 0.93 -30.02 7.27
N ASP A 131 0.81 -28.75 7.65
CA ASP A 131 1.18 -27.61 6.81
C ASP A 131 2.70 -27.48 6.67
N ILE A 132 3.13 -26.98 5.52
CA ILE A 132 4.54 -26.91 5.09
C ILE A 132 5.38 -26.09 6.09
N ILE A 133 4.83 -25.03 6.70
CA ILE A 133 5.56 -24.21 7.69
C ILE A 133 5.64 -24.89 9.06
N ASN A 134 4.74 -25.83 9.39
CA ASN A 134 4.65 -26.44 10.73
C ASN A 134 5.39 -27.75 10.89
N ARG A 135 5.94 -28.26 9.79
CA ARG A 135 6.76 -29.46 9.76
C ARG A 135 8.21 -29.14 10.10
#